data_AF-A0A1I8P6Q0-F1
#
_entry.id   AF-A0A1I8P6Q0-F1
#
_cell.length_a   1.000
_cell.length_b   1.000
_cell.length_c   1.000
_cell.angle_alpha   90.00
_cell.angle_beta   90.00
_cell.angle_gamma   90.00
#
_symmetry.space_group_name_H-M   'P 1'
#
loop_
_entity.id
_entity.type
_entity.pdbx_description
1 polymer ?
#
loop_
_entity_poly.entity_id
_entity_poly.type
_entity_poly.pdbx_seq_one_letter_code
_entity_poly.pdbx_strand_id
1 'polypeptide(L)'
;MWKYKFLFLTAYLFSTHLWAAKRNFDLEIHNVTCTKSEDVIKRFDCNCKMISKGRFSSNLFLMLSRTLDKRAELHLLATFIPNKGVKSIKFMDIKLNICTILSQVSRVPLIKNLMAEVRRKGNLPYECPVKGAAKKNFDLELYNVSCEKFDNVVKRFDCNTTRIAKGHYTTDMFFLLARTLDKNAELKFVLHFIPEKGLKSVKFVDMKVNICDAFGQATRVPLIKSIMEEVRSKSNLPFECPIKGDHLYSMLKFITNSSLLPPYAPFLVFNYTLAIFEENKKIASIRTRGAIVP
;
A
#
# COMPACT_ATOMS: atom_id res chain seq x y z
N MET A 1 28.83 -4.05 2.34
CA MET A 1 28.41 -4.58 3.67
C MET A 1 26.98 -4.15 3.96
N TRP A 2 25.96 -4.89 3.48
CA TRP A 2 24.54 -4.50 3.61
C TRP A 2 23.78 -5.63 4.32
N LYS A 3 23.32 -5.36 5.55
CA LYS A 3 22.56 -6.29 6.40
C LYS A 3 21.06 -6.01 6.22
N TYR A 4 20.36 -6.85 5.47
CA TYR A 4 18.90 -6.78 5.38
C TYR A 4 18.29 -7.78 6.37
N LYS A 5 17.72 -7.28 7.47
CA LYS A 5 16.96 -8.08 8.43
C LYS A 5 15.56 -8.35 7.86
N PHE A 6 15.32 -9.58 7.41
CA PHE A 6 13.98 -10.04 7.04
C PHE A 6 13.37 -10.73 8.27
N LEU A 7 12.53 -10.00 9.01
CA LEU A 7 11.95 -10.46 10.27
C LEU A 7 10.50 -10.88 10.08
N PHE A 8 10.26 -11.85 9.22
CA PHE A 8 8.99 -12.59 9.16
C PHE A 8 9.33 -14.02 8.86
N LEU A 9 8.94 -14.95 9.75
CA LEU A 9 8.82 -16.42 9.58
C LEU A 9 9.28 -17.23 10.80
N THR A 10 9.79 -16.59 11.87
CA THR A 10 10.21 -17.32 13.08
C THR A 10 9.05 -17.71 14.01
N ALA A 11 7.97 -16.92 14.07
CA ALA A 11 6.85 -17.20 14.99
C ALA A 11 5.97 -18.39 14.57
N TYR A 12 5.76 -18.61 13.27
CA TYR A 12 4.87 -19.68 12.76
C TYR A 12 5.49 -21.09 12.88
N LEU A 13 6.83 -21.15 12.96
CA LEU A 13 7.58 -22.40 12.97
C LEU A 13 7.99 -22.84 14.38
N PHE A 14 7.98 -21.92 15.34
CA PHE A 14 8.12 -22.28 16.75
C PHE A 14 6.96 -23.19 17.21
N SER A 15 5.72 -22.95 16.75
CA SER A 15 4.60 -23.83 17.09
C SER A 15 4.70 -25.22 16.47
N THR A 16 5.19 -25.37 15.24
CA THR A 16 5.13 -26.68 14.55
C THR A 16 6.28 -27.62 14.91
N HIS A 17 7.45 -27.11 15.31
CA HIS A 17 8.59 -27.95 15.73
C HIS A 17 8.76 -28.10 17.25
N LEU A 18 8.20 -27.22 18.09
CA LEU A 18 8.08 -27.51 19.53
C LEU A 18 7.06 -28.62 19.82
N TRP A 19 6.15 -28.92 18.89
CA TRP A 19 5.27 -30.10 18.99
C TRP A 19 6.04 -31.43 19.04
N ALA A 20 7.30 -31.46 18.60
CA ALA A 20 8.14 -32.65 18.72
C ALA A 20 8.74 -32.84 20.14
N ALA A 21 8.74 -31.79 20.98
CA ALA A 21 9.09 -31.90 22.39
C ALA A 21 7.80 -31.89 23.21
N LYS A 22 7.55 -33.00 23.91
CA LYS A 22 6.37 -33.37 24.72
C LYS A 22 6.04 -32.40 25.89
N ARG A 23 5.98 -31.09 25.63
CA ARG A 23 5.68 -30.03 26.60
C ARG A 23 4.59 -29.14 26.01
N ASN A 24 3.49 -29.02 26.74
CA ASN A 24 2.39 -28.13 26.39
C ASN A 24 2.85 -26.68 26.57
N PHE A 25 3.24 -26.04 25.47
CA PHE A 25 3.52 -24.61 25.45
C PHE A 25 2.41 -23.88 24.69
N ASP A 26 1.84 -22.87 25.34
CA ASP A 26 0.94 -21.93 24.68
C ASP A 26 1.79 -20.86 23.98
N LEU A 27 1.76 -20.85 22.65
CA LEU A 27 2.43 -19.83 21.86
C LEU A 27 1.55 -18.58 21.79
N GLU A 28 2.02 -17.48 22.38
CA GLU A 28 1.43 -16.16 22.24
C GLU A 28 2.31 -15.26 21.37
N ILE A 29 1.70 -14.62 20.38
CA ILE A 29 2.36 -13.67 19.48
C ILE A 29 1.88 -12.27 19.89
N HIS A 30 2.74 -11.51 20.57
CA HIS A 30 2.38 -10.18 21.08
C HIS A 30 2.48 -9.08 20.01
N ASN A 31 3.52 -9.11 19.17
CA ASN A 31 3.73 -8.08 18.16
C ASN A 31 4.46 -8.63 16.94
N VAL A 32 4.09 -8.11 15.77
CA VAL A 32 4.48 -8.57 14.45
C VAL A 32 4.65 -7.34 13.56
N THR A 33 5.89 -6.96 13.27
CA THR A 33 6.22 -5.69 12.58
C THR A 33 7.04 -5.89 11.32
N CYS A 34 6.54 -5.42 10.17
CA CYS A 34 7.29 -5.37 8.92
C CYS A 34 8.03 -4.06 8.75
N THR A 35 9.33 -4.14 8.49
CA THR A 35 10.15 -2.98 8.12
C THR A 35 10.78 -3.25 6.77
N LYS A 36 10.57 -2.34 5.81
CA LYS A 36 11.11 -2.46 4.44
C LYS A 36 12.34 -1.57 4.26
N SER A 37 13.25 -1.99 3.39
CA SER A 37 14.30 -1.13 2.85
C SER A 37 13.87 -0.57 1.50
N GLU A 38 13.98 0.74 1.32
CA GLU A 38 13.40 1.45 0.18
C GLU A 38 14.01 1.06 -1.17
N ASP A 39 15.31 0.74 -1.21
CA ASP A 39 16.04 0.47 -2.46
C ASP A 39 15.62 -0.81 -3.18
N VAL A 40 15.15 -1.83 -2.45
CA VAL A 40 14.90 -3.18 -2.99
C VAL A 40 13.44 -3.61 -2.84
N ILE A 41 12.71 -3.03 -1.89
CA ILE A 41 11.37 -3.51 -1.52
C ILE A 41 10.36 -2.37 -1.63
N LYS A 42 9.51 -2.45 -2.66
CA LYS A 42 8.43 -1.49 -2.93
C LYS A 42 7.31 -1.61 -1.90
N ARG A 43 6.90 -2.83 -1.58
CA ARG A 43 5.82 -3.13 -0.62
C ARG A 43 6.26 -4.26 0.30
N PHE A 44 6.08 -4.06 1.60
CA PHE A 44 6.28 -5.11 2.60
C PHE A 44 5.27 -4.92 3.72
N ASP A 45 4.10 -5.50 3.51
CA ASP A 45 3.04 -5.47 4.51
C ASP A 45 2.85 -6.88 5.07
N CYS A 46 2.50 -6.94 6.34
CA CYS A 46 2.25 -8.19 7.02
C CYS A 46 1.20 -7.99 8.09
N ASN A 47 0.44 -9.05 8.32
CA ASN A 47 -0.54 -9.12 9.38
C ASN A 47 -0.53 -10.53 9.95
N CYS A 48 -0.70 -10.64 11.26
CA CYS A 48 -0.91 -11.91 11.93
C CYS A 48 -2.11 -11.78 12.85
N LYS A 49 -3.08 -12.69 12.71
CA LYS A 49 -4.29 -12.75 13.54
C LYS A 49 -4.40 -14.11 14.19
N MET A 50 -4.73 -14.17 15.48
CA MET A 50 -5.03 -15.42 16.15
C MET A 50 -6.41 -15.92 15.68
N ILE A 51 -6.50 -17.17 15.21
CA ILE A 51 -7.76 -17.80 14.79
C ILE A 51 -8.36 -18.59 15.96
N SER A 52 -7.51 -19.29 16.70
CA SER A 52 -7.84 -20.06 17.91
C SER A 52 -6.57 -20.26 18.72
N LYS A 53 -6.68 -20.76 19.96
CA LYS A 53 -5.54 -20.98 20.86
C LYS A 53 -4.43 -21.78 20.15
N GLY A 54 -3.25 -21.17 19.99
CA GLY A 54 -2.09 -21.76 19.29
C GLY A 54 -2.17 -21.79 17.76
N ARG A 55 -3.24 -21.29 17.12
CA ARG A 55 -3.39 -21.21 15.65
C ARG A 55 -3.50 -19.76 15.18
N PHE A 56 -2.64 -19.39 14.24
CA PHE A 56 -2.56 -18.04 13.71
C PHE A 56 -2.78 -18.04 12.19
N SER A 57 -3.39 -16.98 11.66
CA SER A 57 -3.43 -16.66 10.24
C SER A 57 -2.43 -15.55 9.98
N SER A 58 -1.51 -15.73 9.05
CA SER A 58 -0.58 -14.69 8.63
C SER A 58 -0.75 -14.35 7.16
N ASN A 59 -0.92 -13.06 6.87
CA ASN A 59 -0.89 -12.52 5.52
C ASN A 59 0.43 -11.78 5.32
N LEU A 60 1.11 -12.02 4.19
CA LEU A 60 2.35 -11.36 3.83
C LEU A 60 2.26 -10.86 2.39
N PHE A 61 2.50 -9.56 2.19
CA PHE A 61 2.55 -8.92 0.89
C PHE A 61 3.95 -8.36 0.68
N LEU A 62 4.72 -9.00 -0.20
CA LEU A 62 6.08 -8.58 -0.56
C LEU A 62 6.12 -8.20 -2.04
N MET A 63 6.70 -7.04 -2.35
CA MET A 63 6.92 -6.60 -3.72
C MET A 63 8.32 -5.99 -3.86
N LEU A 64 9.05 -6.47 -4.86
CA LEU A 64 10.42 -6.03 -5.12
C LEU A 64 10.44 -4.85 -6.10
N SER A 65 11.33 -3.90 -5.83
CA SER A 65 11.56 -2.73 -6.68
C SER A 65 12.31 -3.08 -7.97
N ARG A 66 13.23 -4.03 -7.85
CA ARG A 66 14.16 -4.51 -8.88
C ARG A 66 14.34 -6.03 -8.76
N THR A 67 14.91 -6.62 -9.79
CA THR A 67 15.27 -8.04 -9.79
C THR A 67 16.26 -8.32 -8.66
N LEU A 68 15.98 -9.34 -7.84
CA LEU A 68 16.94 -9.84 -6.87
C LEU A 68 17.95 -10.73 -7.60
N ASP A 69 19.23 -10.41 -7.40
CA ASP A 69 20.34 -11.20 -7.92
C ASP A 69 20.30 -12.64 -7.37
N LYS A 70 20.88 -13.58 -8.11
CA LYS A 70 21.04 -14.98 -7.67
C LYS A 70 21.80 -15.12 -6.36
N ARG A 71 22.62 -14.12 -5.99
CA ARG A 71 23.39 -14.05 -4.74
C ARG A 71 22.63 -13.45 -3.56
N ALA A 72 21.36 -13.06 -3.73
CA ALA A 72 20.59 -12.48 -2.65
C ALA A 72 20.43 -13.48 -1.49
N GLU A 73 20.66 -13.01 -0.26
CA GLU A 73 20.58 -13.81 0.96
C GLU A 73 19.41 -13.37 1.84
N LEU A 74 18.66 -14.36 2.33
CA LEU A 74 17.70 -14.24 3.41
C LEU A 74 18.41 -14.50 4.73
N HIS A 75 18.42 -13.50 5.62
CA HIS A 75 19.03 -13.61 6.96
C HIS A 75 17.91 -13.76 8.00
N LEU A 76 17.85 -14.92 8.65
CA LEU A 76 16.90 -15.26 9.71
C LEU A 76 17.60 -15.20 11.06
N LEU A 77 17.16 -14.28 11.92
CA LEU A 77 17.66 -14.14 13.28
C LEU A 77 16.53 -14.37 14.29
N ALA A 78 16.73 -15.29 15.24
CA ALA A 78 15.82 -15.51 16.37
C ALA A 78 16.60 -15.43 17.69
N THR A 79 16.09 -14.65 18.64
CA THR A 79 16.65 -14.47 19.98
C THR A 79 15.61 -14.83 21.03
N PHE A 80 16.00 -15.58 22.07
CA PHE A 80 15.16 -15.85 23.24
C PHE A 80 15.58 -15.02 24.42
N ILE A 81 14.60 -14.46 25.12
CA ILE A 81 14.80 -13.84 26.43
C ILE A 81 14.21 -14.82 27.45
N PRO A 82 15.04 -15.49 28.25
CA PRO A 82 14.53 -16.41 29.27
C PRO A 82 13.83 -15.63 30.40
N ASN A 83 12.74 -16.17 30.94
CA ASN A 83 11.95 -15.53 32.01
C ASN A 83 12.76 -15.15 33.27
N LYS A 84 13.89 -15.84 33.51
CA LYS A 84 14.78 -15.61 34.66
C LYS A 84 16.16 -15.07 34.28
N GLY A 85 16.34 -14.56 33.05
CA GLY A 85 17.63 -14.02 32.60
C GLY A 85 17.48 -12.67 31.90
N VAL A 86 18.39 -11.75 32.23
CA VAL A 86 18.38 -10.38 31.70
C VAL A 86 18.94 -10.31 30.27
N LYS A 87 19.70 -11.33 29.83
CA LYS A 87 20.37 -11.32 28.53
C LYS A 87 19.62 -12.16 27.51
N SER A 88 19.35 -11.56 26.35
CA SER A 88 18.85 -12.25 25.17
C SER A 88 19.88 -13.26 24.64
N ILE A 89 19.48 -14.51 24.46
CA ILE A 89 20.29 -15.59 23.88
C ILE A 89 19.97 -15.68 22.39
N LYS A 90 20.99 -15.66 21.53
CA LYS A 90 20.81 -15.93 20.09
C LYS A 90 20.56 -17.42 19.90
N PHE A 91 19.40 -17.76 19.37
CA PHE A 91 18.99 -19.13 19.11
C PHE A 91 19.17 -19.53 17.65
N MET A 92 18.91 -18.59 16.75
CA MET A 92 19.03 -18.81 15.31
C MET A 92 19.69 -17.60 14.67
N ASP A 93 20.71 -17.85 13.87
CA ASP A 93 21.35 -16.87 12.99
C ASP A 93 21.71 -17.61 11.69
N ILE A 94 20.74 -17.70 10.79
CA ILE A 94 20.87 -18.48 9.55
C ILE A 94 20.84 -17.52 8.37
N LYS A 95 21.86 -17.60 7.53
CA LYS A 95 21.90 -16.94 6.22
C LYS A 95 21.66 -17.97 5.14
N LEU A 96 20.71 -17.69 4.27
CA LEU A 96 20.30 -18.61 3.22
C LEU A 96 20.24 -17.89 1.90
N ASN A 97 20.76 -18.52 0.86
CA ASN A 97 20.55 -18.00 -0.48
C ASN A 97 19.06 -18.12 -0.88
N ILE A 98 18.48 -17.01 -1.34
CA ILE A 98 17.05 -16.94 -1.70
C ILE A 98 16.73 -17.93 -2.82
N CYS A 99 17.61 -18.10 -3.81
CA CYS A 99 17.38 -19.01 -4.92
C CYS A 99 17.41 -20.49 -4.49
N THR A 100 18.28 -20.85 -3.54
CA THR A 100 18.31 -22.20 -2.96
C THR A 100 17.04 -22.53 -2.17
N ILE A 101 16.44 -21.53 -1.51
CA ILE A 101 15.17 -21.69 -0.80
C ILE A 101 14.01 -21.83 -1.79
N LEU A 102 13.97 -20.96 -2.82
CA LEU A 102 12.93 -20.97 -3.84
C LEU A 102 12.90 -22.25 -4.67
N SER A 103 14.05 -22.88 -4.89
CA SER A 103 14.15 -24.17 -5.60
C SER A 103 13.89 -25.39 -4.72
N GLN A 104 13.49 -25.22 -3.45
CA GLN A 104 13.20 -26.31 -2.51
C GLN A 104 14.39 -27.23 -2.14
N VAL A 105 15.63 -26.81 -2.40
CA VAL A 105 16.84 -27.60 -2.12
C VAL A 105 17.31 -27.43 -0.66
N SER A 106 16.50 -26.81 0.21
CA SER A 106 16.90 -26.58 1.60
C SER A 106 16.97 -27.89 2.39
N ARG A 107 18.15 -28.16 2.97
CA ARG A 107 18.40 -29.30 3.86
C ARG A 107 17.76 -29.16 5.24
N VAL A 108 17.19 -27.99 5.55
CA VAL A 108 16.55 -27.71 6.85
C VAL A 108 15.07 -28.10 6.76
N PRO A 109 14.60 -29.15 7.48
CA PRO A 109 13.23 -29.67 7.37
C PRO A 109 12.16 -28.62 7.64
N LEU A 110 12.43 -27.74 8.61
CA LEU A 110 11.60 -26.59 9.00
C LEU A 110 11.34 -25.63 7.82
N ILE A 111 12.37 -25.35 7.03
CA ILE A 111 12.29 -24.45 5.87
C ILE A 111 11.62 -25.15 4.68
N LYS A 112 11.88 -26.44 4.50
CA LYS A 112 11.23 -27.25 3.47
C LYS A 112 9.71 -27.29 3.65
N ASN A 113 9.24 -27.57 4.86
CA ASN A 113 7.81 -27.62 5.19
C ASN A 113 7.15 -26.24 5.04
N LEU A 114 7.84 -25.20 5.48
CA LEU A 114 7.36 -23.82 5.32
C LEU A 114 7.21 -23.41 3.86
N MET A 115 8.23 -23.68 3.04
CA MET A 115 8.20 -23.32 1.63
C MET A 115 7.09 -24.07 0.90
N ALA A 116 6.82 -25.33 1.24
CA ALA A 116 5.71 -26.08 0.67
C ALA A 116 4.35 -25.39 0.92
N GLU A 117 4.11 -24.87 2.13
CA GLU A 117 2.88 -24.15 2.46
C GLU A 117 2.80 -22.77 1.77
N VAL A 118 3.93 -22.06 1.69
CA VAL A 118 4.02 -20.79 0.94
C VAL A 118 3.73 -21.01 -0.54
N ARG A 119 4.20 -22.12 -1.13
CA ARG A 119 3.86 -22.48 -2.53
C ARG A 119 2.38 -22.79 -2.69
N ARG A 120 1.79 -23.50 -1.73
CA ARG A 120 0.39 -23.92 -1.77
C ARG A 120 -0.57 -22.74 -1.72
N LYS A 121 -0.25 -21.69 -0.96
CA LYS A 121 -1.15 -20.55 -0.68
C LYS A 121 -0.71 -19.23 -1.30
N GLY A 122 0.52 -19.13 -1.77
CA GLY A 122 1.12 -17.91 -2.31
C GLY A 122 1.34 -17.96 -3.82
N ASN A 123 1.78 -16.83 -4.36
CA ASN A 123 2.11 -16.62 -5.77
C ASN A 123 3.61 -16.29 -5.96
N LEU A 124 4.46 -16.80 -5.06
CA LEU A 124 5.88 -16.51 -5.06
C LEU A 124 6.56 -17.14 -6.30
N PRO A 125 7.45 -16.44 -7.02
CA PRO A 125 8.17 -17.03 -8.15
C PRO A 125 9.13 -18.12 -7.68
N TYR A 126 9.18 -19.22 -8.43
CA TYR A 126 10.03 -20.40 -8.12
C TYR A 126 11.33 -20.44 -8.93
N GLU A 127 11.43 -19.57 -9.94
CA GLU A 127 12.59 -19.43 -10.80
C GLU A 127 13.43 -18.24 -10.37
N CYS A 128 14.75 -18.42 -10.45
CA CYS A 128 15.72 -17.37 -10.22
C CYS A 128 16.37 -16.91 -11.54
N PRO A 129 16.69 -15.61 -11.69
CA PRO A 129 16.57 -14.55 -10.69
C PRO A 129 15.12 -14.12 -10.44
N VAL A 130 14.81 -13.68 -9.22
CA VAL A 130 13.46 -13.20 -8.87
C VAL A 130 13.25 -11.87 -9.58
N LYS A 131 12.58 -11.92 -10.73
CA LYS A 131 12.30 -10.74 -11.54
C LYS A 131 11.46 -9.75 -10.73
N GLY A 132 11.88 -8.49 -10.73
CA GLY A 132 11.06 -7.40 -10.22
C GLY A 132 9.76 -7.28 -11.05
N ALA A 133 8.80 -6.50 -10.56
CA ALA A 133 7.60 -6.21 -11.35
C ALA A 133 8.02 -5.62 -12.70
N ALA A 134 7.64 -6.27 -13.80
CA ALA A 134 7.94 -5.80 -15.15
C ALA A 134 7.36 -4.39 -15.33
N LYS A 135 8.14 -3.47 -15.90
CA LYS A 135 7.68 -2.13 -16.29
C LYS A 135 6.68 -2.34 -17.43
N LYS A 136 5.39 -2.37 -17.12
CA LYS A 136 4.36 -2.49 -18.14
C LYS A 136 4.16 -1.12 -18.78
N ASN A 137 4.11 -1.08 -20.10
CA ASN A 137 3.51 0.06 -20.78
C ASN A 137 2.00 -0.13 -20.64
N PHE A 138 1.31 0.92 -20.20
CA PHE A 138 -0.12 0.95 -20.05
C PHE A 138 -0.62 2.36 -20.32
N ASP A 139 -1.79 2.44 -20.94
CA ASP A 139 -2.52 3.69 -21.10
C ASP A 139 -3.51 3.87 -19.96
N LEU A 140 -3.65 5.12 -19.52
CA LEU A 140 -4.71 5.51 -18.60
C LEU A 140 -5.92 5.94 -19.41
N GLU A 141 -7.08 5.36 -19.14
CA GLU A 141 -8.34 5.81 -19.71
C GLU A 141 -9.24 6.39 -18.64
N LEU A 142 -9.70 7.63 -18.81
CA LEU A 142 -10.70 8.25 -17.95
C LEU A 142 -12.03 8.23 -18.70
N TYR A 143 -13.01 7.52 -18.14
CA TYR A 143 -14.34 7.41 -18.71
C TYR A 143 -15.26 8.51 -18.22
N ASN A 144 -15.17 8.86 -16.94
CA ASN A 144 -15.98 9.91 -16.36
C ASN A 144 -15.24 10.54 -15.16
N VAL A 145 -15.30 11.87 -15.07
CA VAL A 145 -14.88 12.64 -13.92
C VAL A 145 -16.03 13.58 -13.59
N SER A 146 -16.54 13.49 -12.36
CA SER A 146 -17.67 14.30 -11.89
C SER A 146 -17.32 14.98 -10.58
N CYS A 147 -17.71 16.23 -10.46
CA CYS A 147 -17.59 17.03 -9.25
C CYS A 147 -18.97 17.44 -8.78
N GLU A 148 -19.30 17.06 -7.55
CA GLU A 148 -20.62 17.23 -6.96
C GLU A 148 -20.48 18.05 -5.68
N LYS A 149 -21.29 19.10 -5.55
CA LYS A 149 -21.47 19.85 -4.29
C LYS A 149 -22.77 19.42 -3.63
N PHE A 150 -22.76 19.31 -2.30
CA PHE A 150 -23.89 18.80 -1.52
C PHE A 150 -24.39 19.76 -0.45
N ASP A 151 -23.54 20.71 -0.04
CA ASP A 151 -23.82 21.60 1.09
C ASP A 151 -23.52 23.06 0.70
N ASN A 152 -24.18 24.00 1.36
CA ASN A 152 -24.04 25.45 1.15
C ASN A 152 -22.68 25.99 1.61
N VAL A 153 -21.93 25.20 2.40
CA VAL A 153 -20.52 25.50 2.71
C VAL A 153 -19.67 25.60 1.43
N VAL A 154 -20.07 24.95 0.34
CA VAL A 154 -19.36 24.97 -0.94
C VAL A 154 -20.15 25.79 -1.96
N LYS A 155 -19.69 27.02 -2.23
CA LYS A 155 -20.31 27.94 -3.21
C LYS A 155 -20.08 27.46 -4.65
N ARG A 156 -18.85 27.05 -4.96
CA ARG A 156 -18.44 26.60 -6.29
C ARG A 156 -17.59 25.33 -6.17
N PHE A 157 -17.92 24.32 -6.97
CA PHE A 157 -17.11 23.11 -7.07
C PHE A 157 -17.25 22.49 -8.44
N ASP A 158 -16.42 22.97 -9.36
CA ASP A 158 -16.48 22.59 -10.76
C ASP A 158 -15.21 21.84 -11.13
N CYS A 159 -15.33 20.84 -11.99
CA CYS A 159 -14.20 20.31 -12.71
C CYS A 159 -14.53 20.10 -14.18
N ASN A 160 -13.52 20.28 -15.02
CA ASN A 160 -13.59 20.01 -16.44
C ASN A 160 -12.38 19.17 -16.83
N THR A 161 -12.62 17.95 -17.28
CA THR A 161 -11.58 17.04 -17.74
C THR A 161 -11.72 16.84 -19.24
N THR A 162 -10.66 17.14 -19.99
CA THR A 162 -10.63 16.94 -21.44
C THR A 162 -9.45 16.06 -21.84
N ARG A 163 -9.68 15.20 -22.85
CA ARG A 163 -8.64 14.36 -23.42
C ARG A 163 -7.85 15.16 -24.45
N ILE A 164 -6.54 15.26 -24.25
CA ILE A 164 -5.64 16.02 -25.15
C ILE A 164 -4.84 15.11 -26.08
N ALA A 165 -4.58 13.87 -25.66
CA ALA A 165 -3.98 12.82 -26.48
C ALA A 165 -4.39 11.43 -25.99
N LYS A 166 -3.93 10.36 -26.64
CA LYS A 166 -4.11 8.99 -26.12
C LYS A 166 -3.43 8.88 -24.74
N GLY A 167 -4.17 8.40 -23.75
CA GLY A 167 -3.66 8.25 -22.39
C GLY A 167 -3.38 9.55 -21.63
N HIS A 168 -3.72 10.73 -22.16
CA HIS A 168 -3.39 12.03 -21.58
C HIS A 168 -4.63 12.93 -21.48
N TYR A 169 -4.89 13.40 -20.27
CA TYR A 169 -6.02 14.24 -19.94
C TYR A 169 -5.53 15.51 -19.26
N THR A 170 -6.22 16.62 -19.49
CA THR A 170 -6.05 17.84 -18.71
C THR A 170 -7.30 18.03 -17.85
N THR A 171 -7.11 18.41 -16.59
CA THR A 171 -8.21 18.71 -15.67
C THR A 171 -8.05 20.11 -15.10
N ASP A 172 -9.08 20.92 -15.26
CA ASP A 172 -9.27 22.18 -14.55
C ASP A 172 -10.25 21.95 -13.39
N MET A 173 -9.97 22.53 -12.23
CA MET A 173 -10.79 22.41 -11.04
C MET A 173 -10.91 23.76 -10.35
N PHE A 174 -12.13 24.10 -9.92
CA PHE A 174 -12.43 25.34 -9.21
C PHE A 174 -13.19 25.03 -7.93
N PHE A 175 -12.77 25.61 -6.82
CA PHE A 175 -13.33 25.39 -5.50
C PHE A 175 -13.45 26.73 -4.75
N LEU A 176 -14.66 27.06 -4.31
CA LEU A 176 -14.95 28.25 -3.52
C LEU A 176 -15.81 27.86 -2.33
N LEU A 177 -15.32 28.18 -1.14
CA LEU A 177 -16.03 27.98 0.11
C LEU A 177 -16.83 29.22 0.51
N ALA A 178 -17.98 29.02 1.14
CA ALA A 178 -18.81 30.11 1.68
C ALA A 178 -18.25 30.70 2.98
N ARG A 179 -17.48 29.90 3.72
CA ARG A 179 -16.83 30.25 4.97
C ARG A 179 -15.57 29.41 5.15
N THR A 180 -14.72 29.78 6.10
CA THR A 180 -13.57 28.97 6.47
C THR A 180 -14.02 27.55 6.84
N LEU A 181 -13.32 26.56 6.28
CA LEU A 181 -13.58 25.14 6.54
C LEU A 181 -13.20 24.80 7.98
N ASP A 182 -14.00 23.96 8.65
CA ASP A 182 -13.71 23.50 10.00
C ASP A 182 -12.35 22.79 10.07
N LYS A 183 -11.61 23.03 11.15
CA LYS A 183 -10.29 22.41 11.35
C LYS A 183 -10.35 20.89 11.43
N ASN A 184 -11.49 20.34 11.82
CA ASN A 184 -11.76 18.90 11.90
C ASN A 184 -12.38 18.35 10.61
N ALA A 185 -12.46 19.12 9.53
CA ALA A 185 -12.95 18.61 8.26
C ALA A 185 -12.08 17.45 7.75
N GLU A 186 -12.74 16.45 7.18
CA GLU A 186 -12.13 15.17 6.82
C GLU A 186 -12.17 14.94 5.32
N LEU A 187 -11.07 14.41 4.80
CA LEU A 187 -10.95 13.91 3.44
C LEU A 187 -11.13 12.40 3.46
N LYS A 188 -12.12 11.91 2.72
CA LYS A 188 -12.34 10.49 2.50
C LYS A 188 -11.92 10.12 1.09
N PHE A 189 -11.01 9.16 0.97
CA PHE A 189 -10.62 8.57 -0.31
C PHE A 189 -11.01 7.09 -0.33
N VAL A 190 -11.82 6.74 -1.33
CA VAL A 190 -12.28 5.37 -1.55
C VAL A 190 -11.89 4.95 -2.95
N LEU A 191 -11.19 3.83 -3.09
CA LEU A 191 -10.81 3.26 -4.37
C LEU A 191 -11.37 1.84 -4.49
N HIS A 192 -12.21 1.63 -5.49
CA HIS A 192 -12.66 0.33 -5.92
C HIS A 192 -12.00 -0.02 -7.25
N PHE A 193 -11.69 -1.31 -7.44
CA PHE A 193 -11.30 -1.80 -8.75
C PHE A 193 -11.97 -3.13 -9.08
N ILE A 194 -12.13 -3.38 -10.37
CA ILE A 194 -12.55 -4.64 -10.93
C ILE A 194 -11.31 -5.24 -11.62
N PRO A 195 -10.74 -6.33 -11.08
CA PRO A 195 -9.61 -6.98 -11.73
C PRO A 195 -10.05 -7.57 -13.07
N GLU A 196 -9.16 -7.57 -14.07
CA GLU A 196 -9.43 -8.04 -15.44
C GLU A 196 -10.07 -9.44 -15.50
N LYS A 197 -9.70 -10.34 -14.58
CA LYS A 197 -10.24 -11.72 -14.47
C LYS A 197 -11.31 -11.89 -13.39
N GLY A 198 -11.74 -10.80 -12.76
CA GLY A 198 -12.69 -10.81 -11.64
C GLY A 198 -14.06 -10.30 -12.04
N LEU A 199 -15.11 -10.96 -11.55
CA LEU A 199 -16.51 -10.55 -11.79
C LEU A 199 -17.03 -9.55 -10.76
N LYS A 200 -16.27 -9.27 -9.69
CA LYS A 200 -16.72 -8.44 -8.56
C LYS A 200 -15.78 -7.28 -8.30
N SER A 201 -16.38 -6.11 -8.03
CA SER A 201 -15.69 -4.92 -7.55
C SER A 201 -15.07 -5.19 -6.16
N VAL A 202 -13.78 -4.92 -6.03
CA VAL A 202 -13.02 -5.04 -4.79
C VAL A 202 -12.72 -3.64 -4.27
N LYS A 203 -13.06 -3.38 -3.01
CA LYS A 203 -12.68 -2.16 -2.30
C LYS A 203 -11.21 -2.28 -1.87
N PHE A 204 -10.35 -1.46 -2.47
CA PHE A 204 -8.92 -1.50 -2.25
C PHE A 204 -8.46 -0.55 -1.16
N VAL A 205 -8.97 0.69 -1.21
CA VAL A 205 -8.68 1.72 -0.21
C VAL A 205 -10.00 2.27 0.30
N ASP A 206 -10.09 2.40 1.62
CA ASP A 206 -11.05 3.24 2.31
C ASP A 206 -10.30 3.97 3.41
N MET A 207 -9.93 5.22 3.14
CA MET A 207 -9.22 6.04 4.11
C MET A 207 -10.00 7.31 4.36
N LYS A 208 -10.07 7.71 5.63
CA LYS A 208 -10.64 8.97 6.08
C LYS A 208 -9.59 9.63 6.97
N VAL A 209 -9.19 10.84 6.63
CA VAL A 209 -8.11 11.57 7.29
C VAL A 209 -8.53 13.02 7.49
N ASN A 210 -7.99 13.70 8.49
CA ASN A 210 -8.17 15.14 8.62
C ASN A 210 -7.51 15.86 7.41
N ILE A 211 -8.19 16.88 6.86
CA ILE A 211 -7.70 17.62 5.68
C ILE A 211 -6.40 18.36 5.97
N CYS A 212 -6.27 18.97 7.14
CA CYS A 212 -5.07 19.68 7.55
C CYS A 212 -3.88 18.74 7.68
N ASP A 213 -4.09 17.55 8.26
CA ASP A 213 -3.06 16.52 8.33
C ASP A 213 -2.66 16.00 6.94
N ALA A 214 -3.64 15.83 6.04
CA ALA A 214 -3.39 15.38 4.67
C ALA A 214 -2.54 16.38 3.85
N PHE A 215 -2.72 17.68 4.09
CA PHE A 215 -1.94 18.73 3.42
C PHE A 215 -0.58 19.00 4.07
N GLY A 216 -0.49 18.91 5.40
CA GLY A 216 0.73 19.15 6.17
C GLY A 216 1.71 17.98 6.19
N GLN A 217 1.26 16.73 6.05
CA GLN A 217 2.15 15.57 6.09
C GLN A 217 2.72 15.20 4.73
N ALA A 218 4.05 15.06 4.66
CA ALA A 218 4.71 14.33 3.57
C ALA A 218 4.31 12.85 3.67
N THR A 219 3.29 12.45 2.92
CA THR A 219 2.85 11.06 2.85
C THR A 219 4.01 10.13 2.50
N ARG A 220 4.14 9.02 3.25
CA ARG A 220 5.13 7.96 2.98
C ARG A 220 4.77 7.09 1.79
N VAL A 221 3.59 7.30 1.18
CA VAL A 221 3.13 6.58 0.00
C VAL A 221 3.63 7.31 -1.25
N PRO A 222 4.60 6.76 -2.01
CA PRO A 222 5.25 7.47 -3.11
C PRO A 222 4.28 7.98 -4.17
N LEU A 223 3.22 7.21 -4.47
CA LEU A 223 2.16 7.60 -5.40
C LEU A 223 1.44 8.89 -4.98
N ILE A 224 1.00 8.96 -3.73
CA ILE A 224 0.29 10.13 -3.21
C ILE A 224 1.25 11.32 -3.14
N LYS A 225 2.53 11.08 -2.81
CA LYS A 225 3.56 12.12 -2.77
C LYS A 225 3.74 12.79 -4.13
N SER A 226 3.93 12.01 -5.20
CA SER A 226 4.10 12.55 -6.57
C SER A 226 2.86 13.33 -7.03
N ILE A 227 1.66 12.82 -6.76
CA ILE A 227 0.41 13.53 -7.07
C ILE A 227 0.34 14.86 -6.30
N MET A 228 0.64 14.86 -4.99
CA MET A 228 0.59 16.08 -4.18
C MET A 228 1.65 17.10 -4.58
N GLU A 229 2.83 16.68 -4.98
CA GLU A 229 3.88 17.57 -5.51
C GLU A 229 3.43 18.25 -6.81
N GLU A 230 2.82 17.49 -7.72
CA GLU A 230 2.30 18.06 -8.96
C GLU A 230 1.12 19.00 -8.71
N VAL A 231 0.19 18.62 -7.83
CA VAL A 231 -0.91 19.48 -7.37
C VAL A 231 -0.39 20.76 -6.73
N ARG A 232 0.64 20.70 -5.87
CA ARG A 232 1.29 21.90 -5.30
C ARG A 232 1.87 22.82 -6.36
N SER A 233 2.47 22.26 -7.41
CA SER A 233 3.11 23.05 -8.46
C SER A 233 2.11 23.71 -9.44
N LYS A 234 0.87 23.20 -9.52
CA LYS A 234 -0.15 23.61 -10.51
C LYS A 234 -1.42 24.19 -9.91
N SER A 235 -1.50 24.34 -8.59
CA SER A 235 -2.68 24.89 -7.92
C SER A 235 -2.31 25.99 -6.94
N ASN A 236 -3.27 26.88 -6.67
CA ASN A 236 -3.20 27.81 -5.54
C ASN A 236 -3.87 27.22 -4.29
N LEU A 237 -3.98 25.88 -4.20
CA LEU A 237 -4.61 25.23 -3.04
C LEU A 237 -3.84 25.55 -1.76
N PRO A 238 -4.53 25.71 -0.62
CA PRO A 238 -3.88 26.00 0.64
C PRO A 238 -3.33 24.68 1.20
N PHE A 239 -2.02 24.51 1.17
CA PHE A 239 -1.34 23.35 1.79
C PHE A 239 -1.10 23.53 3.29
N GLU A 240 -1.62 24.62 3.83
CA GLU A 240 -1.63 24.96 5.24
C GLU A 240 -3.06 25.26 5.67
N CYS A 241 -3.41 24.84 6.88
CA CYS A 241 -4.70 25.15 7.47
C CYS A 241 -4.66 26.45 8.27
N PRO A 242 -5.80 27.18 8.37
CA PRO A 242 -7.13 26.80 7.90
C PRO A 242 -7.40 27.14 6.42
N ILE A 243 -8.28 26.36 5.78
CA ILE A 243 -8.76 26.63 4.41
C ILE A 243 -9.77 27.76 4.46
N LYS A 244 -9.41 28.93 3.91
CA LYS A 244 -10.20 30.16 4.03
C LYS A 244 -11.46 30.11 3.16
N GLY A 245 -12.53 30.68 3.70
CA GLY A 245 -13.73 31.01 2.93
C GLY A 245 -13.49 32.15 1.95
N ASP A 246 -14.41 32.31 1.01
CA ASP A 246 -14.46 33.44 0.05
C ASP A 246 -13.19 33.64 -0.78
N HIS A 247 -12.38 32.59 -0.88
CA HIS A 247 -11.21 32.54 -1.74
C HIS A 247 -11.41 31.49 -2.83
N LEU A 248 -11.21 31.88 -4.09
CA LEU A 248 -11.31 30.96 -5.22
C LEU A 248 -10.02 30.17 -5.35
N TYR A 249 -10.08 28.90 -4.97
CA TYR A 249 -9.04 27.94 -5.24
C TYR A 249 -9.24 27.34 -6.64
N SER A 250 -8.14 27.14 -7.34
CA SER A 250 -8.07 26.65 -8.70
C SER A 250 -6.86 25.75 -8.90
N MET A 251 -7.06 24.71 -9.69
CA MET A 251 -6.01 23.89 -10.25
C MET A 251 -6.23 23.88 -11.75
N LEU A 252 -5.26 24.39 -12.51
CA LEU A 252 -5.42 24.58 -13.94
C LEU A 252 -4.44 23.70 -14.70
N LYS A 253 -4.93 23.12 -15.80
CA LYS A 253 -4.18 22.29 -16.74
C LYS A 253 -3.42 21.14 -16.06
N PHE A 254 -4.04 20.51 -15.06
CA PHE A 254 -3.44 19.36 -14.39
C PHE A 254 -3.41 18.16 -15.33
N ILE A 255 -2.22 17.66 -15.64
CA ILE A 255 -2.04 16.56 -16.60
C ILE A 255 -2.21 15.24 -15.86
N THR A 256 -3.18 14.44 -16.29
CA THR A 256 -3.37 13.07 -15.82
C THR A 256 -3.00 12.09 -16.92
N ASN A 257 -1.98 11.27 -16.66
CA ASN A 257 -1.51 10.22 -17.57
C ASN A 257 -0.93 9.03 -16.79
N SER A 258 -0.39 8.04 -17.50
CA SER A 258 0.20 6.83 -16.91
C SER A 258 1.45 7.10 -16.06
N SER A 259 2.10 8.27 -16.15
CA SER A 259 3.25 8.61 -15.30
C SER A 259 2.87 8.83 -13.84
N LEU A 260 1.61 9.20 -13.57
CA LEU A 260 1.07 9.28 -12.22
C LEU A 260 0.88 7.91 -11.59
N LEU A 261 0.88 6.83 -12.37
CA LEU A 261 0.64 5.49 -11.87
C LEU A 261 1.97 4.76 -11.67
N PRO A 262 2.04 3.87 -10.65
CA PRO A 262 3.20 3.03 -10.50
C PRO A 262 3.37 2.14 -11.74
N PRO A 263 4.60 1.87 -12.23
CA PRO A 263 4.84 1.05 -13.44
C PRO A 263 4.39 -0.41 -13.36
N TYR A 264 3.87 -0.81 -12.21
CA TYR A 264 3.37 -2.12 -11.87
C TYR A 264 1.87 -2.14 -11.63
N ALA A 265 1.18 -1.03 -11.89
CA ALA A 265 -0.26 -0.97 -11.80
C ALA A 265 -0.86 -2.10 -12.68
N PRO A 266 -1.72 -2.96 -12.12
CA PRO A 266 -2.35 -4.00 -12.91
C PRO A 266 -3.33 -3.39 -13.91
N PHE A 267 -3.66 -4.13 -14.97
CA PHE A 267 -4.79 -3.76 -15.82
C PHE A 267 -6.08 -3.99 -15.02
N LEU A 268 -6.87 -2.93 -14.90
CA LEU A 268 -8.11 -2.97 -14.13
C LEU A 268 -9.01 -1.80 -14.53
N VAL A 269 -10.30 -1.97 -14.27
CA VAL A 269 -11.24 -0.85 -14.26
C VAL A 269 -11.30 -0.34 -12.83
N PHE A 270 -11.15 0.97 -12.63
CA PHE A 270 -11.21 1.58 -11.30
C PHE A 270 -12.33 2.61 -11.20
N ASN A 271 -12.83 2.73 -9.98
CA ASN A 271 -13.69 3.83 -9.53
C ASN A 271 -13.09 4.37 -8.25
N TYR A 272 -12.62 5.62 -8.27
CA TYR A 272 -12.24 6.28 -7.04
C TYR A 272 -13.17 7.44 -6.71
N THR A 273 -13.31 7.71 -5.43
CA THR A 273 -14.10 8.81 -4.89
C THR A 273 -13.26 9.53 -3.86
N LEU A 274 -13.09 10.83 -4.06
CA LEU A 274 -12.54 11.75 -3.08
C LEU A 274 -13.70 12.61 -2.56
N ALA A 275 -13.94 12.62 -1.26
CA ALA A 275 -15.06 13.35 -0.67
C ALA A 275 -14.60 14.15 0.55
N ILE A 276 -15.12 15.36 0.69
CA ILE A 276 -14.89 16.21 1.84
C ILE A 276 -16.09 16.11 2.77
N PHE A 277 -15.81 15.92 4.05
CA PHE A 277 -16.78 15.87 5.12
C PHE A 277 -16.51 16.98 6.13
N GLU A 278 -17.56 17.63 6.59
CA GLU A 278 -17.53 18.56 7.73
C GLU A 278 -18.65 18.12 8.68
N GLU A 279 -18.33 17.93 9.97
CA GLU A 279 -19.29 17.39 10.96
C GLU A 279 -20.01 16.11 10.50
N ASN A 280 -19.27 15.20 9.85
CA ASN A 280 -19.80 13.97 9.21
C ASN A 280 -20.80 14.19 8.06
N LYS A 281 -21.07 15.42 7.64
CA LYS A 281 -21.85 15.74 6.44
C LYS A 281 -20.93 15.84 5.25
N LYS A 282 -21.26 15.13 4.18
CA LYS A 282 -20.53 15.22 2.90
C LYS A 282 -20.86 16.57 2.25
N ILE A 283 -19.85 17.42 2.04
CA ILE A 283 -20.05 18.75 1.47
C ILE A 283 -19.66 18.84 -0.01
N ALA A 284 -18.69 18.03 -0.44
CA ALA A 284 -18.24 17.94 -1.83
C ALA A 284 -17.71 16.54 -2.15
N SER A 285 -17.74 16.13 -3.42
CA SER A 285 -16.96 14.99 -3.89
C SER A 285 -16.58 15.02 -5.34
N ILE A 286 -15.43 14.43 -5.62
CA ILE A 286 -14.94 14.05 -6.94
C ILE A 286 -15.15 12.55 -7.08
N ARG A 287 -15.77 12.13 -8.18
CA ARG A 287 -15.89 10.73 -8.57
C ARG A 287 -15.26 10.55 -9.93
N THR A 288 -14.33 9.61 -10.01
CA THR A 288 -13.63 9.29 -11.26
C THR A 288 -13.74 7.82 -11.54
N ARG A 289 -14.15 7.51 -12.76
CA ARG A 289 -14.20 6.18 -13.33
C ARG A 289 -13.23 6.11 -14.50
N GLY A 290 -12.46 5.04 -14.56
CA GLY A 290 -11.48 4.84 -15.61
C GLY A 290 -10.96 3.41 -15.66
N ALA A 291 -9.96 3.19 -16.49
CA ALA A 291 -9.25 1.93 -16.59
C ALA A 291 -7.76 2.14 -16.84
N ILE A 292 -6.99 1.11 -16.50
CA ILE A 292 -5.60 0.95 -16.88
C ILE A 292 -5.58 -0.15 -17.92
N VAL A 293 -5.23 0.19 -19.15
CA VAL A 293 -5.30 -0.71 -20.32
C VAL A 293 -3.90 -0.93 -20.92
N PRO A 294 -3.68 -2.02 -21.67
CA PRO A 294 -2.41 -2.30 -22.35
C PRO A 294 -1.99 -1.22 -23.35
#